data_AF-A0A833PF99-F1
#
_entry.id   AF-A0A833PF99-F1
#
_cell.length_a   1.000
_cell.length_b   1.000
_cell.length_c   1.000
_cell.angle_alpha   90.00
_cell.angle_beta   90.00
_cell.angle_gamma   90.00
#
_symmetry.space_group_name_H-M   'P 1'
#
loop_
_entity.id
_entity.type
_entity.pdbx_description
1 polymer ?
#
loop_
_entity_poly.entity_id
_entity_poly.type
_entity_poly.pdbx_seq_one_letter_code
_entity_poly.pdbx_strand_id
1 'polypeptide(L)'
;MLCYLLLFITTNCHADQTGKLQFLYTAYLDVPGLISKTLASCEQFDPSTKVELQNLYDQWNQKHGRYQNELQQLLFKFLSQQMGEEKAQEFVTYLKVEVDKEIASLHFPQNHTWQDNWFCTKLLPEDLTGKGLMLDYADYVKELQQNLDHLKQVVE
;
A
#
# COMPACT_ATOMS: atom_id res chain seq x y z
N MET A 1 -24.44 10.74 -6.72
CA MET A 1 -23.28 11.63 -6.99
C MET A 1 -21.92 10.98 -6.71
N LEU A 2 -21.85 9.66 -6.46
CA LEU A 2 -20.58 8.90 -6.35
C LEU A 2 -20.03 8.45 -7.72
N CYS A 3 -20.88 8.33 -8.74
CA CYS A 3 -20.47 7.80 -10.06
C CYS A 3 -19.62 8.76 -10.89
N TYR A 4 -19.66 10.07 -10.64
CA TYR A 4 -18.96 11.06 -11.47
C TYR A 4 -17.48 11.22 -11.11
N LEU A 5 -17.08 10.94 -9.86
CA LEU A 5 -15.68 10.89 -9.45
C LEU A 5 -14.91 9.72 -10.10
N LEU A 6 -15.61 8.69 -10.56
CA LEU A 6 -15.00 7.48 -11.11
C LEU A 6 -14.63 7.59 -12.60
N LEU A 7 -15.09 8.61 -13.31
CA LEU A 7 -15.05 8.66 -14.78
C LEU A 7 -13.79 9.31 -15.40
N PHE A 8 -12.95 10.00 -14.62
CA PHE A 8 -11.87 10.85 -15.18
C PHE A 8 -10.44 10.30 -15.05
N ILE A 9 -10.25 9.02 -14.74
CA ILE A 9 -8.90 8.41 -14.63
C ILE A 9 -8.70 7.30 -15.69
N THR A 10 -9.36 7.39 -16.85
CA THR A 10 -9.35 6.34 -17.89
C THR A 10 -8.14 6.38 -18.83
N THR A 11 -7.05 7.03 -18.44
CA THR A 11 -5.83 7.09 -19.26
C THR A 11 -4.91 5.93 -18.92
N ASN A 12 -5.06 4.81 -19.65
CA ASN A 12 -4.10 3.72 -19.88
C ASN A 12 -2.92 3.64 -18.86
N CYS A 13 -3.20 3.46 -17.58
CA CYS A 13 -2.21 3.39 -16.49
C CYS A 13 -2.22 2.02 -15.83
N HIS A 14 -1.10 1.60 -15.24
CA HIS A 14 -1.05 0.36 -14.46
C HIS A 14 -2.00 0.42 -13.25
N ALA A 15 -2.23 1.61 -12.68
CA ALA A 15 -3.28 1.87 -11.70
C ALA A 15 -4.72 1.58 -12.18
N ASP A 16 -4.99 1.52 -13.49
CA ASP A 16 -6.31 1.24 -14.04
C ASP A 16 -6.59 -0.28 -14.15
N GLN A 17 -5.54 -1.12 -14.13
CA GLN A 17 -5.67 -2.59 -14.03
C GLN A 17 -5.84 -3.08 -12.59
N THR A 18 -5.40 -2.28 -11.61
CA THR A 18 -5.63 -2.52 -10.19
C THR A 18 -6.96 -1.87 -9.82
N GLY A 19 -7.87 -2.58 -9.14
CA GLY A 19 -9.12 -1.93 -8.71
C GLY A 19 -8.81 -0.68 -7.87
N LYS A 20 -9.46 0.46 -8.15
CA LYS A 20 -9.19 1.75 -7.45
C LYS A 20 -9.19 1.63 -5.92
N LEU A 21 -10.05 0.77 -5.38
CA LEU A 21 -10.13 0.48 -3.95
C LEU A 21 -8.88 -0.26 -3.45
N GLN A 22 -8.39 -1.24 -4.19
CA GLN A 22 -7.19 -2.00 -3.87
C GLN A 22 -5.94 -1.11 -3.89
N PHE A 23 -5.86 -0.17 -4.83
CA PHE A 23 -4.79 0.84 -4.86
C PHE A 23 -4.79 1.73 -3.61
N LEU A 24 -5.95 2.31 -3.27
CA LEU A 24 -6.09 3.12 -2.05
C LEU A 24 -5.78 2.31 -0.78
N TYR A 25 -6.24 1.07 -0.74
CA TYR A 25 -5.98 0.17 0.38
C TYR A 25 -4.49 -0.12 0.54
N THR A 26 -3.81 -0.37 -0.57
CA THR A 26 -2.37 -0.62 -0.61
C THR A 26 -1.57 0.61 -0.17
N ALA A 27 -1.98 1.82 -0.58
CA ALA A 27 -1.31 3.06 -0.21
C ALA A 27 -1.40 3.38 1.30
N TYR A 28 -2.53 3.08 1.93
CA TYR A 28 -2.80 3.41 3.34
C TYR A 28 -2.57 2.26 4.34
N LEU A 29 -2.11 1.10 3.89
CA LEU A 29 -1.66 0.00 4.75
C LEU A 29 -0.38 0.39 5.51
N ASP A 30 -0.36 0.36 6.84
CA ASP A 30 0.86 0.70 7.62
C ASP A 30 1.92 -0.40 7.56
N VAL A 31 2.52 -0.59 6.39
CA VAL A 31 3.50 -1.65 6.13
C VAL A 31 4.68 -1.61 7.11
N PRO A 32 5.31 -0.45 7.41
CA PRO A 32 6.42 -0.42 8.38
C PRO A 32 6.00 -0.93 9.78
N GLY A 33 4.84 -0.49 10.27
CA GLY A 33 4.31 -0.94 11.56
C GLY A 33 3.99 -2.44 11.57
N LEU A 34 3.46 -2.96 10.46
CA LEU A 34 3.11 -4.36 10.30
C LEU A 34 4.34 -5.27 10.16
N ILE A 35 5.35 -4.86 9.39
CA ILE A 35 6.64 -5.56 9.26
C ILE A 35 7.27 -5.79 10.63
N SER A 36 7.33 -4.76 11.47
CA SER A 36 7.93 -4.88 12.80
C SER A 36 7.22 -5.92 13.67
N LYS A 37 5.89 -6.00 13.58
CA LYS A 37 5.10 -6.98 14.36
C LYS A 37 5.25 -8.39 13.78
N THR A 38 5.27 -8.54 12.46
CA THR A 38 5.48 -9.81 11.78
C THR A 38 6.87 -10.38 12.06
N LEU A 39 7.92 -9.56 12.03
CA LEU A 39 9.27 -9.97 12.41
C LEU A 39 9.35 -10.48 13.84
N ALA A 40 8.70 -9.79 14.79
CA ALA A 40 8.66 -10.23 16.19
C ALA A 40 7.92 -11.57 16.35
N SER A 41 6.81 -11.77 15.63
CA SER A 41 6.08 -13.03 15.62
C SER A 41 6.91 -14.19 15.05
N CYS A 42 7.60 -13.95 13.93
CA CYS A 42 8.49 -14.93 13.32
C CYS A 42 9.70 -15.28 14.19
N GLU A 43 10.31 -14.30 14.87
CA GLU A 43 11.40 -14.55 15.82
C GLU A 43 10.96 -15.40 17.01
N GLN A 44 9.72 -15.23 17.50
CA GLN A 44 9.17 -16.07 18.57
C GLN A 44 8.90 -17.51 18.10
N PHE A 45 8.46 -17.68 16.85
CA PHE A 45 8.20 -18.99 16.26
C PHE A 45 9.50 -19.76 15.96
N ASP A 46 10.43 -19.12 15.25
CA ASP A 46 11.74 -19.67 14.91
C ASP A 46 12.79 -18.54 14.82
N PRO A 47 13.67 -18.40 15.83
CA PRO A 47 14.68 -17.34 15.87
C PRO A 47 15.65 -17.33 14.68
N SER A 48 15.84 -18.47 14.00
CA SER A 48 16.77 -18.58 12.87
C SER A 48 16.31 -17.81 11.63
N THR A 49 15.03 -17.44 11.57
CA THR A 49 14.37 -16.86 10.39
C THR A 49 14.46 -15.34 10.31
N LYS A 50 14.71 -14.68 11.45
CA LYS A 50 14.68 -13.22 11.58
C LYS A 50 15.58 -12.50 10.58
N VAL A 51 16.81 -12.99 10.40
CA VAL A 51 17.79 -12.33 9.53
C VAL A 51 17.37 -12.43 8.06
N GLU A 52 16.88 -13.59 7.61
CA GLU A 52 16.43 -13.78 6.23
C GLU A 52 15.22 -12.89 5.94
N LEU A 53 14.23 -12.87 6.83
CA LEU A 53 13.03 -12.05 6.69
C LEU A 53 13.32 -10.55 6.74
N GLN A 54 14.20 -10.10 7.65
CA GLN A 54 14.62 -8.69 7.71
C GLN A 54 15.29 -8.26 6.40
N ASN A 55 16.20 -9.06 5.86
CA ASN A 55 16.88 -8.75 4.61
C ASN A 55 15.90 -8.61 3.44
N LEU A 56 14.88 -9.47 3.39
CA LEU A 56 13.82 -9.41 2.41
C LEU A 56 13.04 -8.08 2.52
N TYR A 57 12.62 -7.69 3.73
CA TYR A 57 11.92 -6.42 3.94
C TYR A 57 12.78 -5.20 3.65
N ASP A 58 14.07 -5.23 3.98
CA ASP A 58 15.00 -4.14 3.68
C ASP A 58 15.14 -3.94 2.16
N GLN A 59 15.24 -5.02 1.39
CA GLN A 59 15.27 -4.96 -0.07
C GLN A 59 13.98 -4.38 -0.65
N TRP A 60 12.82 -4.79 -0.13
CA TRP A 60 11.54 -4.24 -0.53
C TRP A 60 11.43 -2.74 -0.19
N ASN A 61 11.83 -2.33 1.02
CA ASN A 61 11.75 -0.94 1.46
C ASN A 61 12.63 -0.02 0.61
N GLN A 62 13.83 -0.46 0.24
CA GLN A 62 14.74 0.29 -0.62
C GLN A 62 14.16 0.53 -2.03
N LYS A 63 13.44 -0.46 -2.56
CA LYS A 63 12.86 -0.39 -3.91
C LYS A 63 11.51 0.31 -3.94
N HIS A 64 10.64 0.02 -2.97
CA HIS A 64 9.23 0.40 -3.01
C HIS A 64 8.78 1.12 -1.73
N GLY A 65 9.02 0.53 -0.55
CA GLY A 65 8.45 1.02 0.72
C GLY A 65 8.75 2.48 1.05
N ARG A 66 9.94 2.98 0.71
CA ARG A 66 10.34 4.38 0.95
C ARG A 66 9.43 5.43 0.31
N TYR A 67 8.68 5.07 -0.73
CA TYR A 67 7.79 5.97 -1.47
C TYR A 67 6.38 6.07 -0.87
N GLN A 68 6.08 5.29 0.16
CA GLN A 68 4.74 5.24 0.74
C GLN A 68 4.24 6.61 1.22
N ASN A 69 5.07 7.35 1.94
CA ASN A 69 4.71 8.67 2.46
C ASN A 69 4.43 9.67 1.33
N GLU A 70 5.25 9.64 0.28
CA GLU A 70 5.06 10.47 -0.89
C GLU A 70 3.75 10.12 -1.61
N LEU A 71 3.47 8.83 -1.78
CA LEU A 71 2.23 8.36 -2.37
C LEU A 71 0.99 8.82 -1.58
N GLN A 72 1.03 8.70 -0.25
CA GLN A 72 -0.06 9.14 0.62
C GLN A 72 -0.29 10.65 0.55
N GLN A 73 0.77 11.45 0.43
CA GLN A 73 0.67 12.91 0.27
C GLN A 73 0.05 13.28 -1.08
N LEU A 74 0.49 12.64 -2.17
CA LEU A 74 -0.06 12.86 -3.52
C LEU A 74 -1.53 12.46 -3.58
N LEU A 75 -1.89 11.32 -3.00
CA LEU A 75 -3.26 10.85 -2.90
C LEU A 75 -4.13 11.80 -2.08
N PHE A 76 -3.66 12.25 -0.92
CA PHE A 76 -4.39 13.21 -0.10
C PHE A 76 -4.64 14.51 -0.87
N LYS A 77 -3.62 15.03 -1.56
CA LYS A 77 -3.76 16.22 -2.40
C LYS A 77 -4.80 16.01 -3.51
N PHE A 78 -4.72 14.88 -4.22
CA PHE A 78 -5.68 14.54 -5.27
C PHE A 78 -7.11 14.44 -4.73
N LEU A 79 -7.31 13.72 -3.63
CA LEU A 79 -8.62 13.58 -2.98
C LEU A 79 -9.15 14.94 -2.52
N SER A 80 -8.33 15.77 -1.88
CA SER A 80 -8.70 17.11 -1.42
C SER A 80 -9.15 18.01 -2.57
N GLN A 81 -8.54 17.93 -3.75
CA GLN A 81 -9.00 18.65 -4.94
C GLN A 81 -10.38 18.19 -5.43
N GLN A 82 -10.72 16.92 -5.23
CA GLN A 82 -11.95 16.32 -5.74
C GLN A 82 -13.14 16.44 -4.79
N MET A 83 -12.91 16.34 -3.48
CA MET A 83 -13.99 16.31 -2.47
C MET A 83 -13.87 17.36 -1.36
N GLY A 84 -12.80 18.15 -1.34
CA GLY A 84 -12.47 19.06 -0.25
C GLY A 84 -11.65 18.36 0.84
N GLU A 85 -10.83 19.15 1.53
CA GLU A 85 -9.82 18.65 2.50
C GLU A 85 -10.44 17.89 3.68
N GLU A 86 -11.53 18.41 4.25
CA GLU A 86 -12.23 17.78 5.38
C GLU A 86 -12.73 16.38 5.04
N LYS A 87 -13.42 16.24 3.90
CA LYS A 87 -13.93 14.93 3.43
C LYS A 87 -12.80 13.99 3.02
N ALA A 88 -11.72 14.50 2.44
CA ALA A 88 -10.54 13.70 2.13
C ALA A 88 -9.92 13.13 3.41
N GLN A 89 -9.83 13.93 4.47
CA GLN A 89 -9.30 13.48 5.77
C GLN A 89 -10.19 12.41 6.42
N GLU A 90 -11.51 12.59 6.39
CA GLU A 90 -12.46 11.57 6.86
C GLU A 90 -12.31 10.27 6.07
N PHE A 91 -12.23 10.36 4.74
CA PHE A 91 -12.09 9.21 3.87
C PHE A 91 -10.77 8.47 4.11
N VAL A 92 -9.64 9.17 4.24
CA VAL A 92 -8.34 8.55 4.57
C VAL A 92 -8.37 7.86 5.93
N THR A 93 -9.03 8.46 6.91
CA THR A 93 -9.18 7.87 8.25
C THR A 93 -9.98 6.57 8.17
N TYR A 94 -11.09 6.57 7.43
CA TYR A 94 -11.88 5.36 7.15
C TYR A 94 -11.03 4.28 6.45
N LEU A 95 -10.29 4.65 5.39
CA LEU A 95 -9.44 3.71 4.65
C LEU A 95 -8.41 3.02 5.56
N LYS A 96 -7.72 3.78 6.42
CA LYS A 96 -6.72 3.20 7.34
C LYS A 96 -7.32 2.14 8.26
N VAL A 97 -8.54 2.36 8.75
CA VAL A 97 -9.25 1.41 9.62
C VAL A 97 -9.66 0.15 8.85
N GLU A 98 -10.21 0.30 7.66
CA GLU A 98 -10.67 -0.86 6.87
C GLU A 98 -9.50 -1.72 6.38
N VAL A 99 -8.41 -1.08 5.96
CA VAL A 99 -7.21 -1.77 5.50
C VAL A 99 -6.57 -2.59 6.62
N ASP A 100 -6.49 -2.04 7.84
CA ASP A 100 -5.96 -2.78 8.99
C ASP A 100 -6.82 -4.00 9.33
N LYS A 101 -8.15 -3.90 9.20
CA LYS A 101 -9.06 -5.03 9.44
C LYS A 101 -8.99 -6.10 8.35
N GLU A 102 -9.08 -5.69 7.09
CA GLU A 102 -9.35 -6.59 5.95
C GLU A 102 -8.07 -7.21 5.39
N ILE A 103 -6.95 -6.48 5.43
CA ILE A 103 -5.75 -6.81 4.66
C ILE A 103 -4.56 -7.11 5.56
N ALA A 104 -4.37 -6.35 6.63
CA ALA A 104 -3.14 -6.44 7.42
C ALA A 104 -2.88 -7.86 7.95
N SER A 105 -3.91 -8.54 8.47
CA SER A 105 -3.74 -9.90 9.01
C SER A 105 -3.47 -10.97 7.96
N LEU A 106 -3.92 -10.77 6.71
CA LEU A 106 -3.73 -11.71 5.60
C LEU A 106 -2.29 -11.68 5.08
N HIS A 107 -1.71 -10.48 4.97
CA HIS A 107 -0.40 -10.29 4.36
C HIS A 107 0.73 -10.08 5.38
N PHE A 108 0.38 -9.68 6.61
CA PHE A 108 1.29 -9.48 7.74
C PHE A 108 0.77 -10.22 8.98
N PRO A 109 0.70 -11.56 8.94
CA PRO A 109 0.24 -12.37 10.06
C PRO A 109 1.09 -12.14 11.32
N GLN A 110 0.41 -12.02 12.45
CA GLN A 110 1.01 -11.74 13.77
C GLN A 110 0.67 -12.82 14.82
N ASN A 111 -0.37 -13.62 14.58
CA ASN A 111 -0.94 -14.58 15.55
C ASN A 111 -1.30 -15.90 14.86
N HIS A 112 -0.34 -16.60 14.24
CA HIS A 112 -0.67 -17.80 13.46
C HIS A 112 -0.11 -19.08 14.04
N THR A 113 -0.95 -20.13 13.97
CA THR A 113 -0.64 -21.52 14.29
C THR A 113 0.10 -22.17 13.12
N TRP A 114 1.22 -21.56 12.71
CA TRP A 114 2.03 -22.11 11.61
C TRP A 114 2.54 -23.50 11.99
N GLN A 115 2.51 -24.43 11.03
CA GLN A 115 3.05 -25.78 11.21
C GLN A 115 4.52 -25.88 10.75
N ASP A 116 5.01 -24.86 10.04
CA ASP A 116 6.38 -24.73 9.54
C ASP A 116 6.82 -23.26 9.50
N ASN A 117 8.10 -23.02 9.20
CA ASN A 117 8.70 -21.69 9.15
C ASN A 117 8.71 -21.06 7.74
N TRP A 118 7.92 -21.58 6.80
CA TRP A 118 7.96 -21.17 5.40
C TRP A 118 7.62 -19.69 5.23
N PHE A 119 6.59 -19.19 5.94
CA PHE A 119 6.25 -17.76 5.92
C PHE A 119 7.44 -16.89 6.37
N CYS A 120 8.09 -17.29 7.46
CA CYS A 120 9.18 -16.53 8.07
C CYS A 120 10.49 -16.59 7.30
N THR A 121 10.64 -17.48 6.31
CA THR A 121 11.88 -17.63 5.53
C THR A 121 11.72 -17.30 4.05
N LYS A 122 10.51 -17.42 3.49
CA LYS A 122 10.29 -17.35 2.04
C LYS A 122 9.34 -16.27 1.57
N LEU A 123 8.47 -15.75 2.44
CA LEU A 123 7.52 -14.74 2.02
C LEU A 123 7.99 -13.34 2.39
N LEU A 124 8.56 -12.66 1.38
CA LEU A 124 7.85 -11.45 0.98
C LEU A 124 6.54 -11.98 0.40
N PRO A 125 5.36 -11.73 1.00
CA PRO A 125 4.08 -12.09 0.40
C PRO A 125 4.14 -11.94 -1.13
N GLU A 126 3.67 -12.92 -1.92
CA GLU A 126 3.61 -12.79 -3.40
C GLU A 126 2.98 -11.45 -3.83
N ASP A 127 2.17 -10.89 -2.95
CA ASP A 127 1.64 -9.54 -2.97
C ASP A 127 2.72 -8.45 -3.14
N LEU A 128 3.79 -8.46 -2.32
CA LEU A 128 4.93 -7.53 -2.42
C LEU A 128 5.72 -7.68 -3.73
N THR A 129 5.53 -8.77 -4.50
CA THR A 129 6.12 -8.94 -5.85
C THR A 129 5.30 -8.27 -6.96
N GLY A 130 4.22 -7.56 -6.61
CA GLY A 130 3.39 -6.81 -7.54
C GLY A 130 2.23 -7.61 -8.16
N LYS A 131 1.91 -8.79 -7.63
CA LYS A 131 0.83 -9.66 -8.18
C LYS A 131 -0.46 -9.70 -7.35
N GLY A 132 -0.43 -9.27 -6.09
CA GLY A 132 -1.59 -9.26 -5.19
C GLY A 132 -1.89 -7.85 -4.66
N LEU A 133 -1.43 -7.48 -3.47
CA LEU A 133 -1.30 -6.05 -3.10
C LEU A 133 -0.12 -5.46 -3.87
N MET A 134 -0.38 -4.70 -4.93
CA MET A 134 0.69 -4.08 -5.71
C MET A 134 1.42 -3.02 -4.88
N LEU A 135 2.33 -3.42 -4.02
CA LEU A 135 3.06 -2.56 -3.08
C LEU A 135 4.24 -1.87 -3.77
N ASP A 136 4.09 -1.55 -5.05
CA ASP A 136 5.05 -0.80 -5.86
C ASP A 136 4.74 0.69 -5.82
N TYR A 137 4.98 1.28 -4.64
CA TYR A 137 4.69 2.69 -4.42
C TYR A 137 5.47 3.63 -5.33
N ALA A 138 6.64 3.21 -5.83
CA ALA A 138 7.48 4.03 -6.71
C ALA A 138 6.77 4.33 -8.04
N ASP A 139 6.20 3.30 -8.67
CA ASP A 139 5.48 3.44 -9.93
C ASP A 139 4.20 4.27 -9.74
N TYR A 140 3.50 4.09 -8.63
CA TYR A 140 2.30 4.88 -8.35
C TYR A 140 2.57 6.36 -8.08
N VAL A 141 3.67 6.68 -7.39
CA VAL A 141 4.11 8.07 -7.22
C VAL A 141 4.30 8.72 -8.58
N LYS A 142 5.01 8.03 -9.49
CA LYS A 142 5.27 8.53 -10.84
C LYS A 142 3.99 8.75 -11.63
N GLU A 143 3.04 7.80 -11.58
CA GLU A 143 1.75 7.92 -12.27
C GLU A 143 0.90 9.08 -11.71
N LEU A 144 0.80 9.22 -10.39
CA LEU A 144 0.03 10.31 -9.76
C LEU A 144 0.62 11.69 -10.02
N GLN A 145 1.96 11.81 -10.04
CA GLN A 145 2.63 13.06 -10.40
C GLN A 145 2.26 13.50 -11.83
N GLN A 146 2.31 12.57 -12.79
CA GLN A 146 1.94 12.84 -14.18
C GLN A 146 0.47 13.31 -14.30
N ASN A 147 -0.44 12.64 -13.59
CA ASN A 147 -1.86 13.02 -13.60
C ASN A 147 -2.11 14.39 -12.96
N LEU A 148 -1.44 14.71 -11.85
CA LEU A 148 -1.57 16.01 -11.20
C LEU A 148 -1.02 17.15 -12.07
N ASP A 149 0.07 16.93 -12.80
CA ASP A 149 0.61 17.94 -13.70
C ASP A 149 -0.26 18.14 -14.95
N HIS A 150 -0.89 17.08 -15.46
CA HIS A 150 -1.88 17.19 -16.52
C HIS A 150 -3.12 17.99 -16.07
N LEU A 151 -3.61 17.74 -14.85
CA LEU A 151 -4.75 18.48 -14.30
C LEU A 151 -4.48 19.98 -14.11
N LYS A 152 -3.25 20.38 -13.76
CA LYS A 152 -2.89 21.81 -13.70
C LYS A 152 -2.96 22.48 -15.07
N GLN A 153 -2.50 21.80 -16.13
CA GLN A 153 -2.51 22.34 -17.50
C GLN A 153 -3.90 22.52 -18.11
N VAL A 154 -4.92 21.83 -17.57
CA VAL A 154 -6.31 21.93 -18.03
C VAL A 154 -7.08 23.04 -17.31
N VAL A 155 -6.56 23.52 -16.17
CA VAL A 155 -7.20 24.54 -15.32
C VAL A 155 -6.64 25.95 -15.58
N GLU A 156 -5.47 26.08 -16.22
CA GLU A 156 -4.89 27.33 -16.73
C GLU A 156 -5.37 27.65 -18.15
#